data_AF-A0A1C7LMW3-F1
#
_entry.id   AF-A0A1C7LMW3-F1
#
_cell.length_a   1.000
_cell.length_b   1.000
_cell.length_c   1.000
_cell.angle_alpha   90.00
_cell.angle_beta   90.00
_cell.angle_gamma   90.00
#
_symmetry.space_group_name_H-M   'P 1'
#
loop_
_entity.id
_entity.type
_entity.pdbx_description
1 polymer ?
#
loop_
_entity_poly.entity_id
_entity_poly.type
_entity_poly.pdbx_seq_one_letter_code
_entity_poly.pdbx_strand_id
1 'polypeptide(L)'
;MILQASPPHNVLVLEARGHHSDLTADDLDELRKIGQSLTRADARWYYMIHDYQRRSTPVHMDITCENCDETIHGGRVVYLECDGRMSVDFCDKPTCMSAEIHKDQRDDLESPHLPTHDVFKLRMNILQSREYGQNYRAARDALKKAKAAFEDSAEMEGEQAGTDGEDVEPSYEEVARRKNRKPHQ
;
A
#
# COMPACT_ATOMS: atom_id res chain seq x y z
N MET A 1 -4.72 -20.30 -53.19
CA MET A 1 -3.98 -20.42 -51.92
C MET A 1 -4.15 -19.09 -51.20
N ILE A 2 -5.19 -18.96 -50.37
CA ILE A 2 -5.52 -17.71 -49.68
C ILE A 2 -4.76 -17.74 -48.36
N LEU A 3 -3.78 -16.85 -48.23
CA LEU A 3 -3.09 -16.61 -46.97
C LEU A 3 -4.12 -16.04 -45.99
N GLN A 4 -4.59 -16.87 -45.08
CA GLN A 4 -5.29 -16.40 -43.89
C GLN A 4 -4.28 -15.59 -43.08
N ALA A 5 -4.42 -14.26 -43.10
CA ALA A 5 -3.69 -13.40 -42.19
C ALA A 5 -4.19 -13.70 -40.78
N SER A 6 -3.37 -14.37 -39.97
CA SER A 6 -3.58 -14.42 -38.53
C SER A 6 -3.73 -12.99 -38.01
N PRO A 7 -4.73 -12.70 -37.15
CA PRO A 7 -4.85 -11.39 -36.55
C PRO A 7 -3.56 -11.09 -35.76
N PRO A 8 -3.04 -9.86 -35.80
CA PRO A 8 -1.86 -9.51 -35.03
C PRO A 8 -2.20 -9.67 -33.55
N HIS A 9 -1.47 -10.52 -32.85
CA HIS A 9 -1.52 -10.74 -31.40
C HIS A 9 -1.10 -9.50 -30.57
N ASN A 10 -1.24 -8.28 -31.12
CA ASN A 10 -0.96 -7.01 -30.45
C ASN A 10 -2.25 -6.39 -29.88
N VAL A 11 -3.04 -7.20 -29.18
CA VAL A 11 -3.82 -6.59 -28.09
C VAL A 11 -2.77 -6.26 -27.04
N LEU A 12 -2.46 -4.98 -26.87
CA LEU A 12 -1.80 -4.49 -25.66
C LEU A 12 -2.67 -4.98 -24.50
N VAL A 13 -2.33 -6.15 -23.97
CA VAL A 13 -2.98 -6.68 -22.78
C VAL A 13 -2.59 -5.73 -21.68
N LEU A 14 -3.46 -4.76 -21.41
CA LEU A 14 -3.51 -4.04 -20.15
C LEU A 14 -3.87 -5.08 -19.09
N GLU A 15 -2.88 -5.90 -18.70
CA GLU A 15 -2.87 -6.66 -17.45
C GLU A 15 -2.73 -5.64 -16.32
N ALA A 16 -3.79 -4.83 -16.15
CA ALA A 16 -3.95 -3.94 -15.03
C ALA A 16 -4.25 -4.81 -13.81
N ARG A 17 -3.16 -5.22 -13.17
CA ARG A 17 -3.04 -5.82 -11.84
C ARG A 17 -4.33 -5.75 -11.00
N GLY A 18 -5.06 -6.86 -10.94
CA GLY A 18 -5.77 -7.28 -9.74
C GLY A 18 -7.25 -6.93 -9.60
N HIS A 19 -7.86 -6.17 -10.52
CA HIS A 19 -9.31 -5.96 -10.53
C HIS A 19 -9.83 -5.92 -11.97
N HIS A 20 -9.83 -7.06 -12.65
CA HIS A 20 -10.71 -7.22 -13.80
C HIS A 20 -12.10 -7.57 -13.24
N SER A 21 -12.94 -6.55 -13.02
CA SER A 21 -14.31 -6.73 -13.48
C SER A 21 -14.24 -7.18 -14.93
N ASP A 22 -14.98 -8.21 -15.31
CA ASP A 22 -15.07 -8.63 -16.71
C ASP A 22 -15.29 -7.38 -17.56
N LEU A 23 -14.40 -7.14 -18.53
CA LEU A 23 -14.49 -5.95 -19.38
C LEU A 23 -15.87 -5.96 -20.02
N THR A 24 -16.62 -4.88 -19.80
CA THR A 24 -17.95 -4.77 -20.36
C THR A 24 -17.86 -4.61 -21.88
N ALA A 25 -18.97 -4.84 -22.57
CA ALA A 25 -19.01 -4.61 -24.02
C ALA A 25 -18.66 -3.15 -24.38
N ASP A 26 -19.01 -2.20 -23.52
CA ASP A 26 -18.71 -0.78 -23.69
C ASP A 26 -17.21 -0.51 -23.52
N ASP A 27 -16.55 -1.11 -22.51
CA ASP A 27 -15.10 -1.00 -22.32
C ASP A 27 -14.33 -1.53 -23.54
N LEU A 28 -14.78 -2.66 -24.09
CA LEU A 28 -14.18 -3.25 -25.28
C LEU A 28 -14.36 -2.36 -26.52
N ASP A 29 -15.52 -1.70 -26.67
CA ASP A 29 -15.75 -0.75 -27.74
C ASP A 29 -14.89 0.52 -27.59
N GLU A 30 -14.72 1.02 -26.36
CA GLU A 30 -13.84 2.14 -26.07
C GLU A 30 -12.38 1.79 -26.36
N LEU A 31 -11.88 0.65 -25.87
CA LEU A 31 -10.53 0.17 -26.17
C LEU A 31 -10.29 0.02 -27.68
N ARG A 32 -11.29 -0.44 -28.42
CA ARG A 32 -11.24 -0.50 -29.89
C ARG A 32 -11.10 0.88 -30.51
N LYS A 33 -11.88 1.87 -30.07
CA LYS A 33 -11.81 3.26 -30.55
C LYS A 33 -10.45 3.88 -30.23
N ILE A 34 -9.95 3.68 -29.01
CA ILE A 34 -8.60 4.10 -28.62
C ILE A 34 -7.57 3.47 -29.55
N GLY A 35 -7.62 2.13 -29.73
CA GLY A 35 -6.72 1.41 -30.62
C GLY A 35 -6.72 1.92 -32.07
N GLN A 36 -7.87 2.37 -32.59
CA GLN A 36 -7.98 2.97 -33.92
C GLN A 36 -7.41 4.39 -34.01
N SER A 37 -7.42 5.14 -32.89
CA SER A 37 -6.89 6.51 -32.81
C SER A 37 -5.38 6.59 -32.54
N LEU A 38 -4.76 5.51 -32.04
CA LEU A 38 -3.35 5.48 -31.69
C LEU A 38 -2.45 5.56 -32.91
N THR A 39 -1.52 6.52 -32.90
CA THR A 39 -0.45 6.57 -33.89
C THR A 39 0.65 5.54 -33.57
N ARG A 40 1.53 5.29 -34.54
CA ARG A 40 2.72 4.45 -34.30
C ARG A 40 3.62 5.00 -33.20
N ALA A 41 3.68 6.32 -33.03
CA ALA A 41 4.47 6.98 -31.99
C ALA A 41 3.87 6.69 -30.61
N ASP A 42 2.55 6.79 -30.49
CA ASP A 42 1.83 6.52 -29.24
C ASP A 42 2.01 5.05 -28.82
N ALA A 43 1.81 4.11 -29.74
CA ALA A 43 1.98 2.68 -29.45
C ALA A 43 3.39 2.36 -28.93
N ARG A 44 4.43 2.98 -29.52
CA ARG A 44 5.82 2.83 -29.06
C ARG A 44 6.02 3.43 -27.66
N TRP A 45 5.43 4.59 -27.40
CA TRP A 45 5.53 5.26 -26.11
C TRP A 45 4.86 4.44 -24.99
N TYR A 46 3.61 3.98 -25.20
CA TYR A 46 2.91 3.11 -24.25
C TYR A 46 3.66 1.82 -23.98
N TYR A 47 4.19 1.17 -25.03
CA TYR A 47 5.02 -0.02 -24.87
C TYR A 47 6.25 0.24 -23.99
N MET A 48 6.95 1.36 -24.22
CA MET A 48 8.13 1.74 -23.44
C MET A 48 7.78 1.98 -21.96
N ILE A 49 6.68 2.67 -21.67
CA ILE A 49 6.23 2.90 -20.29
C ILE A 49 5.85 1.58 -19.63
N HIS A 50 5.07 0.75 -20.32
CA HIS A 50 4.68 -0.56 -19.80
C HIS A 50 5.91 -1.43 -19.49
N ASP A 51 6.87 -1.52 -20.42
CA ASP A 51 8.11 -2.28 -20.21
C ASP A 51 8.94 -1.69 -19.06
N TYR A 52 9.03 -0.37 -18.95
CA TYR A 52 9.67 0.30 -17.83
C TYR A 52 9.00 -0.04 -16.49
N GLN A 53 7.68 0.07 -16.40
CA GLN A 53 6.90 -0.28 -15.20
C GLN A 53 7.06 -1.75 -14.83
N ARG A 54 7.03 -2.64 -15.82
CA ARG A 54 7.21 -4.08 -15.60
C ARG A 54 8.61 -4.38 -15.04
N ARG A 55 9.65 -3.76 -15.60
CA ARG A 55 11.05 -3.94 -15.15
C ARG A 55 11.37 -3.27 -13.81
N SER A 56 10.69 -2.16 -13.50
CA SER A 56 10.87 -1.45 -12.23
C SER A 56 10.04 -2.05 -11.09
N THR A 57 9.05 -2.89 -11.40
CA THR A 57 8.29 -3.58 -10.37
C THR A 57 9.16 -4.66 -9.71
N PRO A 58 9.36 -4.62 -8.38
CA PRO A 58 10.07 -5.68 -7.66
C PRO A 58 9.36 -7.04 -7.80
N VAL A 59 10.15 -8.11 -7.86
CA VAL A 59 9.66 -9.50 -7.86
C VAL A 59 10.28 -10.21 -6.68
N HIS A 60 9.45 -10.61 -5.72
CA HIS A 60 9.91 -11.28 -4.50
C HIS A 60 10.07 -12.77 -4.77
N MET A 61 11.25 -13.15 -5.26
CA MET A 61 11.57 -14.54 -5.63
C MET A 61 11.44 -15.48 -4.42
N ASP A 62 10.92 -16.69 -4.66
CA ASP A 62 10.68 -17.73 -3.67
C ASP A 62 9.69 -17.35 -2.55
N ILE A 63 8.94 -16.24 -2.73
CA ILE A 63 7.86 -15.82 -1.83
C ILE A 63 6.55 -15.80 -2.62
N THR A 64 5.58 -16.56 -2.13
CA THR A 64 4.23 -16.64 -2.68
C THR A 64 3.23 -15.95 -1.78
N CYS A 65 2.13 -15.47 -2.35
CA CYS A 65 1.00 -14.93 -1.60
C CYS A 65 0.26 -16.06 -0.91
N GLU A 66 0.04 -15.95 0.40
CA GLU A 66 -0.64 -16.98 1.22
C GLU A 66 -2.12 -17.19 0.86
N ASN A 67 -2.74 -16.28 0.10
CA ASN A 67 -4.13 -16.42 -0.34
C ASN A 67 -4.30 -16.94 -1.77
N CYS A 68 -3.44 -16.51 -2.71
CA CYS A 68 -3.61 -16.81 -4.14
C CYS A 68 -2.49 -17.66 -4.73
N ASP A 69 -1.51 -18.06 -3.92
CA ASP A 69 -0.35 -18.90 -4.28
C ASP A 69 0.55 -18.36 -5.41
N GLU A 70 0.27 -17.17 -5.95
CA GLU A 70 1.08 -16.51 -6.96
C GLU A 70 2.35 -15.90 -6.35
N THR A 71 3.42 -15.83 -7.15
CA THR A 71 4.62 -15.04 -6.82
C THR A 71 4.25 -13.57 -6.61
N ILE A 72 4.78 -12.96 -5.56
CA ILE A 72 4.45 -11.56 -5.25
C ILE A 72 5.21 -10.61 -6.18
N HIS A 73 4.46 -9.88 -7.00
CA HIS A 73 4.95 -8.76 -7.80
C HIS A 73 4.57 -7.43 -7.16
N GLY A 74 5.52 -6.51 -7.05
CA GLY A 74 5.29 -5.16 -6.52
C GLY A 74 5.33 -5.11 -5.00
N GLY A 75 4.28 -4.55 -4.39
CA GLY A 75 4.19 -4.47 -2.94
C GLY A 75 4.02 -5.86 -2.33
N ARG A 76 4.94 -6.23 -1.43
CA ARG A 76 4.80 -7.38 -0.53
C ARG A 76 4.32 -6.89 0.82
N VAL A 77 3.16 -7.38 1.25
CA VAL A 77 2.57 -7.06 2.55
C VAL A 77 2.90 -8.20 3.50
N VAL A 78 3.53 -7.86 4.62
CA VAL A 78 4.01 -8.84 5.60
C VAL A 78 3.36 -8.53 6.94
N TYR A 79 2.82 -9.56 7.59
CA TYR A 79 2.16 -9.40 8.88
C TYR A 79 3.14 -9.47 10.05
N LEU A 80 2.92 -8.59 11.03
CA LEU A 80 3.79 -8.41 12.18
C LEU A 80 3.37 -9.25 13.40
N GLU A 81 2.10 -9.63 13.47
CA GLU A 81 1.50 -10.30 14.65
C GLU A 81 1.35 -11.81 14.49
N CYS A 82 1.54 -12.34 13.27
CA CYS A 82 1.43 -13.77 13.03
C CYS A 82 2.68 -14.50 13.54
N ASP A 83 2.51 -15.25 14.62
CA ASP A 83 3.54 -16.11 15.19
C ASP A 83 3.53 -17.46 14.46
N GLY A 84 4.43 -17.58 13.48
CA GLY A 84 4.67 -18.80 12.70
C GLY A 84 6.16 -19.00 12.46
N ARG A 85 6.54 -20.16 11.90
CA ARG A 85 7.95 -20.43 11.54
C ARG A 85 8.43 -19.53 10.42
N MET A 86 7.52 -19.18 9.53
CA MET A 86 7.75 -18.29 8.39
C MET A 86 6.85 -17.06 8.48
N SER A 87 7.21 -16.00 7.78
CA SER A 87 6.34 -14.83 7.62
C SER A 87 5.04 -15.20 6.91
N VAL A 88 3.96 -14.47 7.21
CA VAL A 88 2.72 -14.53 6.44
C VAL A 88 2.74 -13.37 5.45
N ASP A 89 2.76 -13.71 4.16
CA ASP A 89 3.04 -12.79 3.06
C ASP A 89 1.88 -12.71 2.08
N PHE A 90 1.48 -11.49 1.71
CA PHE A 90 0.42 -11.28 0.71
C PHE A 90 0.87 -10.31 -0.38
N CYS A 91 0.30 -10.49 -1.57
CA CYS A 91 0.33 -9.46 -2.59
C CYS A 91 -0.60 -8.30 -2.22
N ASP A 92 -0.37 -7.14 -2.83
CA ASP A 92 -1.12 -5.90 -2.61
C ASP A 92 -2.55 -5.90 -3.21
N LYS A 93 -3.07 -7.08 -3.61
CA LYS A 93 -4.43 -7.21 -4.10
C LYS A 93 -5.40 -7.11 -2.90
N PRO A 94 -6.44 -6.26 -2.94
CA PRO A 94 -7.39 -6.13 -1.83
C PRO A 94 -8.02 -7.47 -1.40
N THR A 95 -8.34 -8.34 -2.36
CA THR A 95 -8.86 -9.68 -2.07
C THR A 95 -7.91 -10.56 -1.29
N CYS A 96 -6.60 -10.39 -1.46
CA CYS A 96 -5.57 -11.14 -0.72
C CYS A 96 -5.32 -10.52 0.65
N MET A 97 -5.28 -9.18 0.75
CA MET A 97 -5.10 -8.49 2.03
C MET A 97 -6.28 -8.67 2.99
N SER A 98 -7.48 -8.92 2.48
CA SER A 98 -8.68 -9.19 3.27
C SER A 98 -8.91 -10.67 3.55
N ALA A 99 -7.99 -11.56 3.16
CA ALA A 99 -8.12 -12.99 3.40
C ALA A 99 -7.77 -13.37 4.85
N GLU A 100 -8.53 -14.33 5.40
CA GLU A 100 -8.21 -15.02 6.63
C GLU A 100 -7.46 -16.31 6.30
N ILE A 101 -6.36 -16.59 7.01
CA ILE A 101 -5.60 -17.83 6.85
C ILE A 101 -5.75 -18.66 8.12
N HIS A 102 -6.46 -19.78 7.99
CA HIS A 102 -6.75 -20.65 9.11
C HIS A 102 -5.71 -21.77 9.26
N LYS A 103 -5.71 -22.43 10.42
CA LYS A 103 -4.73 -23.47 10.77
C LYS A 103 -4.79 -24.73 9.89
N ASP A 104 -5.93 -24.96 9.25
CA ASP A 104 -6.11 -26.04 8.28
C ASP A 104 -5.41 -25.75 6.95
N GLN A 105 -5.22 -24.48 6.60
CA GLN A 105 -4.44 -24.07 5.44
C GLN A 105 -2.94 -24.01 5.77
N ARG A 106 -2.60 -23.59 6.99
CA ARG A 106 -1.22 -23.40 7.42
C ARG A 106 -1.02 -23.84 8.87
N ASP A 107 -0.37 -24.98 9.06
CA ASP A 107 -0.29 -25.72 10.33
C ASP A 107 0.70 -25.14 11.34
N ASP A 108 1.66 -24.31 10.91
CA ASP A 108 2.63 -23.66 11.78
C ASP A 108 2.08 -22.42 12.52
N LEU A 109 0.85 -21.99 12.22
CA LEU A 109 0.21 -20.85 12.87
C LEU A 109 -0.35 -21.21 14.25
N GLU A 110 0.04 -20.46 15.29
CA GLU A 110 -0.51 -20.61 16.64
C GLU A 110 -1.96 -20.11 16.76
N SER A 111 -2.36 -19.16 15.92
CA SER A 111 -3.72 -18.62 15.79
C SER A 111 -4.02 -18.32 14.32
N PRO A 112 -5.31 -18.32 13.90
CA PRO A 112 -5.67 -17.89 12.57
C PRO A 112 -5.16 -16.47 12.31
N HIS A 113 -4.64 -16.27 11.10
CA HIS A 113 -4.33 -14.95 10.59
C HIS A 113 -5.63 -14.17 10.33
N LEU A 114 -5.69 -12.92 10.78
CA LEU A 114 -6.81 -12.02 10.53
C LEU A 114 -6.37 -10.78 9.74
N PRO A 115 -7.22 -10.25 8.84
CA PRO A 115 -6.95 -9.00 8.11
C PRO A 115 -6.69 -7.78 9.00
N THR A 116 -7.11 -7.85 10.26
CA THR A 116 -6.94 -6.79 11.26
C THR A 116 -5.55 -6.77 11.90
N HIS A 117 -4.72 -7.80 11.67
CA HIS A 117 -3.37 -7.83 12.19
C HIS A 117 -2.51 -6.70 11.60
N ASP A 118 -1.58 -6.19 12.40
CA ASP A 118 -0.65 -5.15 11.94
C ASP A 118 0.26 -5.66 10.82
N VAL A 119 0.50 -4.80 9.83
CA VAL A 119 1.32 -5.12 8.65
C VAL A 119 2.44 -4.11 8.42
N PHE A 120 3.45 -4.53 7.67
CA PHE A 120 4.34 -3.61 6.99
C PHE A 120 4.48 -3.97 5.51
N LYS A 121 4.70 -2.95 4.68
CA LYS A 121 4.73 -3.10 3.22
C LYS A 121 6.13 -2.88 2.67
N LEU A 122 6.66 -3.90 2.01
CA LEU A 122 7.92 -3.87 1.27
C LEU A 122 7.65 -3.50 -0.18
N ARG A 123 8.22 -2.37 -0.63
CA ARG A 123 8.16 -1.89 -2.03
C ARG A 123 9.44 -2.16 -2.81
N MET A 124 10.38 -2.90 -2.23
CA MET A 124 11.68 -3.22 -2.80
C MET A 124 11.96 -4.69 -2.56
N ASN A 125 12.75 -5.30 -3.45
CA ASN A 125 13.28 -6.64 -3.20
C ASN A 125 14.31 -6.57 -2.08
N ILE A 126 14.12 -7.41 -1.07
CA ILE A 126 15.08 -7.59 0.02
C ILE A 126 15.54 -9.04 0.06
N LEU A 127 16.80 -9.26 0.46
CA LEU A 127 17.33 -10.58 0.69
C LEU A 127 16.74 -11.15 1.98
N GLN A 128 15.87 -12.15 1.86
CA GLN A 128 15.14 -12.75 2.99
C GLN A 128 16.09 -13.19 4.13
N SER A 129 17.24 -13.78 3.80
CA SER A 129 18.20 -14.28 4.79
C SER A 129 19.01 -13.21 5.52
N ARG A 130 19.11 -12.00 4.96
CA ARG A 130 20.00 -10.94 5.46
C ARG A 130 19.28 -9.70 5.95
N GLU A 131 18.29 -9.25 5.19
CA GLU A 131 17.68 -7.93 5.36
C GLU A 131 16.31 -8.01 6.02
N TYR A 132 15.60 -9.14 5.88
CA TYR A 132 14.26 -9.31 6.43
C TYR A 132 14.20 -9.05 7.93
N GLY A 133 15.07 -9.71 8.71
CA GLY A 133 15.07 -9.56 10.17
C GLY A 133 15.32 -8.13 10.65
N GLN A 134 16.12 -7.35 9.93
CA GLN A 134 16.34 -5.94 10.26
C GLN A 134 15.10 -5.09 9.95
N ASN A 135 14.51 -5.26 8.75
CA ASN A 135 13.31 -4.54 8.35
C ASN A 135 12.11 -4.89 9.26
N TYR A 136 11.94 -6.16 9.59
CA TYR A 136 10.89 -6.64 10.47
C TYR A 136 10.99 -6.02 11.87
N ARG A 137 12.18 -6.03 12.49
CA ARG A 137 12.40 -5.39 13.79
C ARG A 137 12.15 -3.88 13.73
N ALA A 138 12.67 -3.20 12.71
CA ALA A 138 12.44 -1.77 12.53
C ALA A 138 10.94 -1.44 12.38
N ALA A 139 10.19 -2.27 11.65
CA ALA A 139 8.74 -2.13 11.52
C ALA A 139 8.02 -2.32 12.86
N ARG A 140 8.37 -3.34 13.66
CA ARG A 140 7.79 -3.55 15.01
C ARG A 140 8.11 -2.42 15.97
N ASP A 141 9.35 -1.92 15.94
CA ASP A 141 9.76 -0.78 16.77
C ASP A 141 9.02 0.50 16.38
N ALA A 142 8.84 0.73 15.07
CA ALA A 142 8.08 1.87 14.56
C ALA A 142 6.59 1.77 14.95
N LEU A 143 5.99 0.60 14.82
CA LEU A 143 4.61 0.33 15.24
C LEU A 143 4.42 0.57 16.75
N LYS A 144 5.33 0.06 17.58
CA LYS A 144 5.31 0.29 19.04
C LYS A 144 5.34 1.79 19.37
N LYS A 145 6.22 2.56 18.72
CA LYS A 145 6.31 4.00 18.90
C LYS A 145 5.05 4.73 18.43
N ALA A 146 4.47 4.30 17.31
CA ALA A 146 3.23 4.88 16.81
C ALA A 146 2.07 4.66 17.78
N LYS A 147 1.91 3.43 18.31
CA LYS A 147 0.89 3.12 19.32
C LYS A 147 1.03 3.99 20.57
N ALA A 148 2.24 4.11 21.12
CA ALA A 148 2.50 4.96 22.28
C ALA A 148 2.15 6.44 22.02
N ALA A 149 2.50 6.98 20.85
CA ALA A 149 2.17 8.37 20.51
C ALA A 149 0.65 8.63 20.40
N PHE A 150 -0.13 7.64 19.95
CA PHE A 150 -1.59 7.75 19.92
C PHE A 150 -2.23 7.65 21.32
N GLU A 151 -1.67 6.83 22.20
CA GLU A 151 -2.09 6.74 23.61
C GLU A 151 -1.82 8.07 24.34
N ASP A 152 -0.61 8.61 24.23
CA ASP A 152 -0.24 9.91 24.82
C ASP A 152 -1.18 11.03 24.33
N SER A 153 -1.56 11.03 23.05
CA SER A 153 -2.46 12.04 22.48
C SER A 153 -3.89 11.93 23.01
N ALA A 154 -4.39 10.71 23.22
CA ALA A 154 -5.73 10.48 23.76
C ALA A 154 -5.85 10.92 25.23
N GLU A 155 -4.78 10.76 26.01
CA GLU A 155 -4.72 11.24 27.41
C GLU A 155 -4.79 12.78 27.48
N MET A 156 -4.08 13.48 26.59
CA MET A 156 -4.09 14.95 26.54
C MET A 156 -5.45 15.54 26.15
N GLU A 157 -6.20 14.88 25.25
CA GLU A 157 -7.55 15.31 24.87
C GLU A 157 -8.56 15.13 26.02
N GLY A 158 -8.38 14.08 26.85
CA GLY A 158 -9.19 13.85 28.04
C GLY A 158 -8.99 14.90 29.14
N GLU A 159 -7.79 15.45 29.26
CA GLU A 159 -7.47 16.47 30.27
C GLU A 159 -7.96 17.89 29.87
N GLN A 160 -7.94 18.24 28.58
CA GLN A 160 -8.42 19.55 28.10
C GLN A 160 -9.95 19.70 28.16
N ALA A 161 -10.71 18.60 28.07
CA ALA A 161 -12.16 18.61 28.28
C ALA A 161 -12.58 18.89 29.75
N GLY A 162 -11.61 18.96 30.68
CA GLY A 162 -11.84 19.27 32.10
C GLY A 162 -11.62 20.74 32.50
N THR A 163 -11.21 21.61 31.58
CA THR A 163 -10.85 23.02 31.89
C THR A 163 -11.69 24.05 31.13
N ASP A 164 -12.95 23.74 30.81
CA ASP A 164 -13.95 24.73 30.40
C ASP A 164 -14.48 25.45 31.66
N GLY A 165 -13.66 26.34 32.22
CA GLY A 165 -13.99 27.03 33.47
C GLY A 165 -13.10 28.22 33.75
N GLU A 166 -13.19 29.24 32.90
CA GLU A 166 -13.19 30.69 33.21
C GLU A 166 -12.62 31.47 32.02
N ASP A 167 -13.52 32.02 31.20
CA ASP A 167 -13.21 33.11 30.27
C ASP A 167 -12.73 34.33 31.07
N VAL A 168 -11.45 34.37 31.44
CA VAL A 168 -10.82 35.57 31.98
C VAL A 168 -10.61 36.53 30.81
N GLU A 169 -11.58 37.41 30.62
CA GLU A 169 -11.52 38.51 29.66
C GLU A 169 -10.22 39.31 29.90
N PRO A 170 -9.32 39.43 28.91
CA PRO A 170 -8.02 40.07 29.12
C PRO A 170 -8.22 41.55 29.44
N SER A 171 -7.72 41.97 30.61
CA SER A 171 -7.86 43.35 31.05
C SER A 171 -7.24 44.32 30.04
N TYR A 172 -7.90 45.46 29.87
CA TYR A 172 -7.53 46.50 28.90
C TYR A 172 -6.08 47.01 29.04
N GLU A 173 -5.45 46.85 30.21
CA GLU A 173 -4.10 47.34 30.50
C GLU A 173 -2.99 46.51 29.82
N GLU A 174 -3.22 45.22 29.61
CA GLU A 174 -2.22 44.33 28.97
C GLU A 174 -2.15 44.55 27.46
N VAL A 175 -3.29 44.87 26.83
CA VAL A 175 -3.35 45.22 25.41
C VAL A 175 -2.59 46.52 25.12
N ALA A 176 -2.60 47.47 26.06
CA ALA A 176 -1.88 48.74 25.91
C ALA A 176 -0.34 48.56 25.97
N ARG A 177 0.17 47.62 26.76
CA ARG A 177 1.62 47.39 26.89
C ARG A 177 2.26 46.79 25.63
N ARG A 178 1.52 45.96 24.87
CA ARG A 178 2.03 45.33 23.64
C ARG A 178 2.28 46.34 22.50
N LYS A 179 1.56 47.47 22.46
CA LYS A 179 1.70 48.46 21.38
C LYS A 179 2.94 49.36 21.49
N ASN A 180 3.64 49.37 22.62
CA ASN A 180 4.78 50.28 22.86
C ASN A 180 6.16 49.65 22.71
N ARG A 181 6.27 48.38 22.30
CA ARG A 181 7.58 47.74 22.09
C ARG A 181 8.14 48.16 20.72
N LYS A 182 8.94 49.23 20.70
CA LYS A 182 9.70 49.63 19.50
C LYS A 182 10.74 48.54 19.18
N PRO A 183 10.89 48.14 17.90
CA PRO A 183 11.96 47.23 17.49
C PRO A 183 13.30 47.95 17.61
N HIS A 184 14.23 47.38 18.37
CA HIS A 184 15.63 47.77 18.36
C HIS A 184 16.24 47.24 17.06
N GLN A 185 16.73 48.14 16.21
CA GLN A 185 17.68 47.83 15.13
C GLN A 185 19.09 47.72 15.71
#